data_AF-A0A7G2CE45-F1
#
_entry.id   AF-A0A7G2CE45-F1
#
_cell.length_a   1.000
_cell.length_b   1.000
_cell.length_c   1.000
_cell.angle_alpha   90.00
_cell.angle_beta   90.00
_cell.angle_gamma   90.00
#
_symmetry.space_group_name_H-M   'P 1'
#
loop_
_entity.id
_entity.type
_entity.pdbx_description
1 polymer ?
#
loop_
_entity_poly.entity_id
_entity_poly.type
_entity_poly.pdbx_seq_one_letter_code
_entity_poly.pdbx_strand_id
1 'polypeptide(L)'
;MMDTSSSKTSRENLTDEELDKVGFTRNNVACVAFIMSLWPTLPVSKRPKMTVPVQRAIDALFQGTQVCVFNESPHSPVQCLAALRLLRNYDADEGSIAIFNSSKPDVIDGYIPLAFLHSVSRGLEEVEKSKYETPSGTVSSTLLPQGTKVNVECKRALSLHCRAPQKFYVTFIVLNDHEYHNWRRVLDYFVLLNTAAANHSVKRQK
;
A
#
# COMPACT_ATOMS: atom_id res chain seq x y z
N MET A 1 5.48 58.44 -18.84
CA MET A 1 4.68 57.25 -19.20
C MET A 1 5.63 56.12 -19.55
N MET A 2 5.35 54.95 -18.97
CA MET A 2 6.03 53.65 -19.11
C MET A 2 7.36 53.48 -18.35
N ASP A 3 7.22 53.33 -17.03
CA ASP A 3 8.18 52.57 -16.21
C ASP A 3 7.98 51.08 -16.48
N THR A 4 9.06 50.43 -16.91
CA THR A 4 9.18 48.97 -16.93
C THR A 4 9.90 48.56 -15.66
N SER A 5 9.19 47.88 -14.76
CA SER A 5 9.80 47.26 -13.58
C SER A 5 9.14 45.91 -13.33
N SER A 6 9.88 44.89 -13.77
CA SER A 6 9.78 43.47 -13.44
C SER A 6 9.19 43.18 -12.06
N SER A 7 7.99 42.59 -12.04
CA SER A 7 7.45 41.88 -10.87
C SER A 7 8.27 40.60 -10.69
N LYS A 8 9.28 40.67 -9.82
CA LYS A 8 10.01 39.50 -9.34
C LYS A 8 9.04 38.64 -8.56
N THR A 9 8.69 37.50 -9.15
CA THR A 9 8.05 36.38 -8.44
C THR A 9 9.08 35.83 -7.46
N SER A 10 9.08 36.33 -6.23
CA SER A 10 9.80 35.71 -5.12
C SER A 10 9.14 34.36 -4.84
N ARG A 11 9.69 33.30 -5.45
CA ARG A 11 9.58 31.96 -4.88
C ARG A 11 10.32 32.00 -3.56
N GLU A 12 9.58 32.19 -2.48
CA GLU A 12 10.07 31.94 -1.13
C GLU A 12 10.47 30.46 -1.08
N ASN A 13 11.78 30.20 -1.14
CA ASN A 13 12.34 28.91 -0.79
C ASN A 13 12.22 28.80 0.73
N LEU A 14 11.19 28.11 1.19
CA LEU A 14 11.06 27.73 2.59
C LEU A 14 12.30 26.96 3.01
N THR A 15 12.88 27.35 4.14
CA THR A 15 14.05 26.71 4.74
C THR A 15 13.68 25.34 5.29
N ASP A 16 14.65 24.43 5.42
CA ASP A 16 14.42 23.07 5.94
C ASP A 16 13.77 23.06 7.34
N GLU A 17 14.01 24.10 8.15
CA GLU A 17 13.38 24.30 9.46
C GLU A 17 11.90 24.71 9.39
N GLU A 18 11.49 25.41 8.33
CA GLU A 18 10.08 25.75 8.08
C GLU A 18 9.30 24.55 7.52
N LEU A 19 9.97 23.66 6.78
CA LEU A 19 9.40 22.39 6.32
C LEU A 19 9.15 21.41 7.48
N ASP A 20 10.02 21.38 8.49
CA ASP A 20 9.86 20.55 9.69
C ASP A 20 8.75 21.05 10.62
N LYS A 21 8.54 22.37 10.74
CA LYS A 21 7.43 22.95 11.54
C LYS A 21 6.04 22.63 11.00
N VAL A 22 5.93 22.32 9.71
CA VAL A 22 4.64 22.04 9.09
C VAL A 22 4.25 20.57 9.25
N GLY A 23 5.18 19.61 9.37
CA GLY A 23 4.90 18.17 9.51
C GLY A 23 4.05 17.53 8.37
N PHE A 24 3.46 18.35 7.52
CA PHE A 24 2.46 18.08 6.49
C PHE A 24 3.08 18.07 5.09
N THR A 25 4.36 18.44 4.92
CA THR A 25 4.98 18.62 3.60
C THR A 25 5.80 17.41 3.14
N ARG A 26 6.63 16.79 4.01
CA ARG A 26 7.44 15.61 3.64
C ARG A 26 6.60 14.38 3.25
N ASN A 27 5.57 14.09 4.03
CA ASN A 27 4.65 12.97 3.79
C ASN A 27 3.80 13.16 2.53
N ASN A 28 3.40 14.39 2.22
CA ASN A 28 2.63 14.70 1.02
C ASN A 28 3.45 14.53 -0.27
N VAL A 29 4.74 14.92 -0.25
CA VAL A 29 5.63 14.73 -1.41
C VAL A 29 5.89 13.25 -1.63
N ALA A 30 6.14 12.47 -0.57
CA ALA A 30 6.32 11.03 -0.66
C ALA A 30 5.04 10.33 -1.17
N CYS A 31 3.87 10.69 -0.66
CA CYS A 31 2.57 10.21 -1.15
C CYS A 31 2.36 10.49 -2.63
N VAL A 32 2.62 11.73 -3.07
CA VAL A 32 2.46 12.13 -4.47
C VAL A 32 3.46 11.41 -5.36
N ALA A 33 4.74 11.35 -4.98
CA ALA A 33 5.76 10.61 -5.71
C ALA A 33 5.40 9.12 -5.83
N PHE A 34 4.88 8.52 -4.76
CA PHE A 34 4.42 7.13 -4.73
C PHE A 34 3.25 6.85 -5.67
N ILE A 35 2.29 7.77 -5.78
CA ILE A 35 1.17 7.64 -6.72
C ILE A 35 1.63 7.87 -8.17
N MET A 36 2.56 8.80 -8.36
CA MET A 36 3.07 9.14 -9.68
C MET A 36 3.98 8.06 -10.27
N SER A 37 4.72 7.33 -9.42
CA SER A 37 5.65 6.27 -9.84
C SER A 37 4.96 5.07 -10.52
N LEU A 38 3.72 4.76 -10.13
CA LEU A 38 2.99 3.60 -10.65
C LEU A 38 2.60 3.70 -12.13
N TRP A 39 2.20 4.88 -12.59
CA TRP A 39 1.79 5.11 -13.97
C TRP A 39 2.26 6.49 -14.44
N PRO A 40 3.55 6.73 -14.65
CA PRO A 40 4.10 8.06 -14.92
C PRO A 40 3.50 8.72 -16.16
N THR A 41 3.05 7.91 -17.12
CA THR A 41 2.44 8.36 -18.38
C THR A 41 0.95 8.67 -18.28
N LEU A 42 0.28 8.36 -17.16
CA LEU A 42 -1.13 8.68 -16.94
C LEU A 42 -1.28 10.16 -16.56
N PRO A 43 -1.99 10.98 -17.37
CA PRO A 43 -2.16 12.39 -17.08
C PRO A 43 -2.88 12.61 -15.76
N VAL A 44 -2.49 13.67 -15.03
CA VAL A 44 -3.11 14.03 -13.73
C VAL A 44 -4.63 14.15 -13.82
N SER A 45 -5.15 14.73 -14.92
CA SER A 45 -6.58 14.91 -15.16
C SER A 45 -7.36 13.59 -15.37
N LYS A 46 -6.67 12.47 -15.59
CA LYS A 46 -7.27 11.13 -15.73
C LYS A 46 -7.12 10.27 -14.48
N ARG A 47 -6.43 10.77 -13.44
CA ARG A 47 -6.26 10.05 -12.17
C ARG A 47 -7.49 10.23 -11.29
N PRO A 48 -7.89 9.19 -10.53
CA PRO A 48 -8.88 9.36 -9.47
C PRO A 48 -8.40 10.41 -8.46
N LYS A 49 -9.33 11.27 -8.02
CA LYS A 49 -9.03 12.28 -7.01
C LYS A 49 -8.64 11.60 -5.69
N MET A 50 -7.45 11.91 -5.18
CA MET A 50 -7.04 11.50 -3.85
C MET A 50 -7.80 12.33 -2.81
N THR A 51 -8.45 11.66 -1.87
CA THR A 51 -9.13 12.30 -0.74
C THR A 51 -8.19 12.39 0.45
N VAL A 52 -8.42 13.34 1.37
CA VAL A 52 -7.64 13.49 2.61
C VAL A 52 -7.59 12.18 3.43
N PRO A 53 -8.69 11.41 3.56
CA PRO A 53 -8.63 10.10 4.22
C PRO A 53 -7.71 9.08 3.54
N VAL A 54 -7.64 9.06 2.21
CA VAL A 54 -6.72 8.18 1.47
C VAL A 54 -5.27 8.60 1.73
N GLN A 55 -4.99 9.90 1.65
CA GLN A 55 -3.66 10.45 1.91
C GLN A 55 -3.15 10.12 3.31
N ARG A 56 -3.97 10.37 4.34
CA ARG A 56 -3.63 10.02 5.73
C ARG A 56 -3.42 8.52 5.92
N ALA A 57 -4.19 7.70 5.21
CA ALA A 57 -4.00 6.25 5.25
C ALA A 57 -2.68 5.84 4.58
N ILE A 58 -2.29 6.44 3.44
CA ILE A 58 -0.98 6.19 2.82
C ILE A 58 0.14 6.54 3.81
N ASP A 59 0.08 7.71 4.45
CA ASP A 59 1.06 8.14 5.45
C ASP A 59 1.19 7.15 6.62
N ALA A 60 0.06 6.65 7.12
CA ALA A 60 0.05 5.63 8.18
C ALA A 60 0.69 4.32 7.70
N LEU A 61 0.35 3.87 6.49
CA LEU A 61 0.89 2.62 5.94
C LEU A 61 2.37 2.72 5.55
N PHE A 62 2.94 3.92 5.40
CA PHE A 62 4.40 4.09 5.31
C PHE A 62 5.11 3.74 6.63
N GLN A 63 4.48 3.94 7.79
CA GLN A 63 5.05 3.51 9.07
C GLN A 63 5.03 1.99 9.25
N GLY A 64 4.11 1.33 8.54
CA GLY A 64 3.93 -0.11 8.57
C GLY A 64 2.89 -0.54 9.59
N THR A 65 2.28 -1.68 9.29
CA THR A 65 1.19 -2.28 10.05
C THR A 65 1.58 -3.71 10.40
N GLN A 66 1.38 -4.11 11.65
CA GLN A 66 1.48 -5.52 12.01
C GLN A 66 0.31 -6.28 11.38
N VAL A 67 0.62 -7.36 10.67
CA VAL A 67 -0.34 -8.20 9.95
C VAL A 67 -0.02 -9.67 10.18
N CYS A 68 -1.04 -10.52 10.10
CA CYS A 68 -0.87 -11.95 9.99
C CYS A 68 -0.83 -12.34 8.50
N VAL A 69 0.22 -13.02 8.08
CA VAL A 69 0.40 -13.52 6.70
C VAL A 69 0.42 -15.04 6.68
N PHE A 70 0.01 -15.60 5.55
CA PHE A 70 0.00 -17.02 5.29
C PHE A 70 1.24 -17.36 4.48
N ASN A 71 2.29 -17.84 5.15
CA ASN A 71 3.51 -18.27 4.49
C ASN A 71 3.49 -19.79 4.28
N GLU A 72 4.09 -20.29 3.20
CA GLU A 72 4.19 -21.75 2.97
C GLU A 72 5.13 -22.41 4.00
N SER A 73 6.09 -21.63 4.50
CA SER A 73 7.01 -21.97 5.59
C SER A 73 7.16 -20.76 6.54
N PRO A 74 7.03 -20.91 7.87
CA PRO A 74 6.65 -22.13 8.59
C PRO A 74 5.18 -22.46 8.28
N HIS A 75 4.78 -23.73 8.26
CA HIS A 75 3.44 -24.21 7.85
C HIS A 75 2.22 -23.63 8.63
N SER A 76 2.42 -22.61 9.45
CA SER A 76 1.43 -21.84 10.19
C SER A 76 1.50 -20.35 9.85
N PRO A 77 0.37 -19.62 9.87
CA PRO A 77 0.37 -18.17 9.73
C PRO A 77 1.23 -17.49 10.79
N VAL A 78 1.90 -16.40 10.42
CA VAL A 78 2.82 -15.65 11.29
C VAL A 78 2.48 -14.17 11.28
N GLN A 79 2.78 -13.48 12.38
CA GLN A 79 2.72 -12.03 12.40
C GLN A 79 4.01 -11.41 11.88
N CYS A 80 3.88 -10.40 11.03
CA CYS A 80 4.96 -9.65 10.44
C CYS A 80 4.54 -8.20 10.19
N LEU A 81 5.51 -7.34 9.84
CA LEU A 81 5.24 -5.99 9.41
C LEU A 81 4.94 -5.95 7.91
N ALA A 82 3.89 -5.24 7.51
CA ALA A 82 3.62 -4.88 6.12
C ALA A 82 3.57 -3.36 5.98
N ALA A 83 4.24 -2.79 4.98
CA ALA A 83 4.29 -1.34 4.79
C ALA A 83 4.30 -0.95 3.32
N LEU A 84 3.83 0.26 3.00
CA LEU A 84 4.05 0.83 1.67
C LEU A 84 5.52 1.22 1.51
N ARG A 85 6.11 0.92 0.37
CA ARG A 85 7.50 1.27 0.04
C ARG A 85 7.62 1.64 -1.42
N LEU A 86 8.33 2.74 -1.69
CA LEU A 86 8.82 3.04 -3.03
C LEU A 86 10.10 2.23 -3.22
N LEU A 87 10.02 1.17 -4.01
CA LEU A 87 11.15 0.28 -4.28
C LEU A 87 11.76 0.66 -5.63
N ARG A 88 13.06 0.90 -5.66
CA ARG A 88 13.78 1.20 -6.90
C ARG A 88 14.02 -0.10 -7.67
N ASN A 89 13.44 -0.21 -8.85
CA ASN A 89 13.74 -1.28 -9.80
C ASN A 89 14.69 -0.77 -10.90
N TYR A 90 15.22 -1.65 -11.75
CA TYR A 90 16.21 -1.30 -12.80
C TYR A 90 15.73 -0.15 -13.71
N ASP A 91 14.44 -0.09 -14.01
CA ASP A 91 13.88 0.84 -15.00
C ASP A 91 13.01 1.96 -14.40
N ALA A 92 12.52 1.81 -13.16
CA ALA A 92 11.66 2.79 -12.51
C ALA A 92 11.53 2.53 -10.99
N ASP A 93 11.16 3.57 -10.25
CA ASP A 93 10.63 3.42 -8.90
C ASP A 93 9.23 2.80 -8.96
N GLU A 94 8.95 1.84 -8.08
CA GLU A 94 7.71 1.07 -8.04
C GLU A 94 7.04 1.21 -6.66
N GLY A 95 5.77 1.62 -6.65
CA GLY A 95 4.97 1.60 -5.44
C GLY A 95 4.55 0.18 -5.09
N SER A 96 5.03 -0.34 -3.95
CA SER A 96 4.78 -1.72 -3.52
C SER A 96 4.34 -1.80 -2.06
N ILE A 97 3.65 -2.89 -1.73
CA ILE A 97 3.51 -3.36 -0.35
C ILE A 97 4.73 -4.24 -0.07
N ALA A 98 5.58 -3.84 0.87
CA ALA A 98 6.66 -4.67 1.37
C ALA A 98 6.19 -5.45 2.60
N ILE A 99 6.47 -6.76 2.62
CA ILE A 99 6.23 -7.66 3.74
C ILE A 99 7.60 -8.01 4.33
N PHE A 100 7.83 -7.65 5.58
CA PHE A 100 9.08 -7.88 6.26
C PHE A 100 9.10 -9.27 6.91
N ASN A 101 10.28 -9.88 6.97
CA ASN A 101 10.46 -11.18 7.58
C ASN A 101 10.14 -11.08 9.07
N SER A 102 9.26 -11.97 9.55
CA SER A 102 8.80 -11.99 10.95
C SER A 102 9.92 -12.28 11.96
N SER A 103 10.98 -12.98 11.55
CA SER A 103 12.15 -13.28 12.39
C SER A 103 13.30 -12.29 12.21
N LYS A 104 13.32 -11.53 11.11
CA LYS A 104 14.34 -10.54 10.76
C LYS A 104 13.66 -9.26 10.24
N PRO A 105 13.20 -8.36 11.13
CA PRO A 105 12.34 -7.24 10.77
C PRO A 105 12.92 -6.24 9.75
N ASP A 106 14.23 -6.23 9.55
CA ASP A 106 14.92 -5.38 8.57
C ASP A 106 15.00 -6.00 7.17
N VAL A 107 14.58 -7.27 7.02
CA VAL A 107 14.63 -8.02 5.76
C VAL A 107 13.26 -8.03 5.13
N ILE A 108 13.17 -7.63 3.85
CA ILE A 108 11.95 -7.77 3.06
C ILE A 108 11.88 -9.22 2.55
N ASP A 109 10.83 -9.94 2.96
CA ASP A 109 10.58 -11.35 2.58
C ASP A 109 9.71 -11.44 1.32
N GLY A 110 8.91 -10.41 1.05
CA GLY A 110 8.07 -10.33 -0.13
C GLY A 110 7.66 -8.90 -0.43
N TYR A 111 7.30 -8.65 -1.69
CA TYR A 111 6.68 -7.39 -2.07
C TYR A 111 5.57 -7.63 -3.09
N ILE A 112 4.55 -6.78 -3.05
CA ILE A 112 3.40 -6.82 -3.94
C ILE A 112 3.35 -5.49 -4.68
N PRO A 113 3.70 -5.47 -5.97
CA PRO A 113 3.49 -4.32 -6.84
C PRO A 113 2.05 -3.84 -6.82
N LEU A 114 1.82 -2.59 -6.43
CA LEU A 114 0.46 -2.03 -6.44
C LEU A 114 -0.08 -1.87 -7.86
N ALA A 115 0.79 -1.81 -8.88
CA ALA A 115 0.39 -1.79 -10.29
C ALA A 115 -0.38 -3.04 -10.72
N PHE A 116 -0.11 -4.18 -10.06
CA PHE A 116 -0.76 -5.45 -10.39
C PHE A 116 -2.12 -5.60 -9.69
N LEU A 117 -2.40 -4.80 -8.67
CA LEU A 117 -3.63 -4.90 -7.90
C LEU A 117 -4.85 -4.60 -8.78
N HIS A 118 -5.75 -5.58 -8.87
CA HIS A 118 -6.97 -5.47 -9.67
C HIS A 118 -8.23 -5.38 -8.83
N SER A 119 -8.31 -6.15 -7.75
CA SER A 119 -9.47 -6.11 -6.85
C SER A 119 -9.07 -6.53 -5.45
N VAL A 120 -9.90 -6.18 -4.48
CA VAL A 120 -9.68 -6.50 -3.07
C VAL A 120 -10.98 -7.07 -2.50
N SER A 121 -10.94 -8.30 -1.98
CA SER A 121 -12.03 -8.93 -1.23
C SER A 121 -11.80 -8.76 0.28
N ARG A 122 -12.91 -8.82 1.03
CA ARG A 122 -12.90 -8.92 2.48
C ARG A 122 -13.01 -10.40 2.85
N GLY A 123 -12.25 -10.82 3.87
CA GLY A 123 -12.24 -12.20 4.32
C GLY A 123 -11.08 -12.99 3.73
N LEU A 124 -11.01 -14.26 4.10
CA LEU A 124 -10.03 -15.21 3.58
C LEU A 124 -10.50 -15.78 2.25
N GLU A 125 -9.58 -16.16 1.37
CA GLU A 125 -9.91 -16.99 0.22
C GLU A 125 -10.13 -18.45 0.70
N GLU A 126 -10.81 -19.26 -0.11
CA GLU A 126 -11.24 -20.62 0.27
C GLU A 126 -10.07 -21.54 0.71
N VAL A 127 -8.87 -21.33 0.17
CA VAL A 127 -7.68 -22.09 0.53
C VAL A 127 -7.24 -21.79 1.96
N GLU A 128 -7.10 -20.52 2.35
CA GLU A 128 -6.76 -20.18 3.73
C GLU A 128 -7.90 -20.54 4.67
N LYS A 129 -9.14 -20.31 4.24
CA LYS A 129 -10.34 -20.58 5.02
C LYS A 129 -10.43 -22.04 5.43
N SER A 130 -10.35 -22.96 4.47
CA SER A 130 -10.44 -24.41 4.71
C SER A 130 -9.28 -24.95 5.56
N LYS A 131 -8.11 -24.30 5.51
CA LYS A 131 -6.90 -24.76 6.20
C LYS A 131 -6.72 -24.17 7.60
N TYR A 132 -7.14 -22.92 7.81
CA TYR A 132 -6.76 -22.13 8.98
C TYR A 132 -7.93 -21.51 9.76
N GLU A 133 -9.09 -21.31 9.15
CA GLU A 133 -10.22 -20.68 9.84
C GLU A 133 -10.85 -21.64 10.85
N THR A 134 -10.93 -21.20 12.11
CA THR A 134 -11.64 -21.91 13.17
C THR A 134 -13.15 -21.64 13.09
N PRO A 135 -14.01 -22.48 13.71
CA PRO A 135 -15.45 -22.23 13.77
C PRO A 135 -15.85 -20.88 14.40
N SER A 136 -14.96 -20.27 15.20
CA SER A 136 -15.16 -18.93 15.76
C SER A 136 -14.83 -17.77 14.81
N GLY A 137 -14.43 -18.06 13.57
CA GLY A 137 -14.04 -17.02 12.60
C GLY A 137 -12.69 -16.37 12.91
N THR A 138 -11.76 -17.16 13.45
CA THR A 138 -10.39 -16.71 13.77
C THR A 138 -9.33 -17.63 13.17
N VAL A 139 -8.12 -17.09 13.00
CA VAL A 139 -6.91 -17.83 12.63
C VAL A 139 -5.91 -17.76 13.79
N SER A 140 -5.26 -18.88 14.09
CA SER A 140 -4.14 -18.91 15.05
C SER A 140 -2.85 -18.51 14.34
N SER A 141 -2.27 -17.39 14.75
CA SER A 141 -1.04 -16.81 14.21
C SER A 141 0.11 -16.91 15.21
N THR A 142 1.32 -17.14 14.73
CA THR A 142 2.52 -17.24 15.56
C THR A 142 3.31 -15.92 15.56
N LEU A 143 3.61 -15.42 16.74
CA LEU A 143 4.55 -14.32 16.99
C LEU A 143 5.98 -14.88 16.98
N LEU A 144 6.81 -14.45 16.03
CA LEU A 144 8.21 -14.88 15.95
C LEU A 144 9.15 -13.79 16.48
N PRO A 145 10.30 -14.17 17.08
CA PRO A 145 10.79 -15.53 17.29
C PRO A 145 10.23 -16.25 18.54
N GLN A 146 9.37 -15.60 19.33
CA GLN A 146 8.95 -16.11 20.65
C GLN A 146 8.09 -17.38 20.60
N GLY A 147 7.46 -17.68 19.45
CA GLY A 147 6.61 -18.85 19.25
C GLY A 147 5.24 -18.74 19.91
N THR A 148 4.88 -17.57 20.46
CA THR A 148 3.59 -17.34 21.11
C THR A 148 2.47 -17.35 20.07
N LYS A 149 1.38 -18.09 20.35
CA LYS A 149 0.21 -18.14 19.48
C LYS A 149 -0.83 -17.11 19.91
N VAL A 150 -1.37 -16.38 18.94
CA VAL A 150 -2.44 -15.39 19.12
C VAL A 150 -3.54 -15.60 18.09
N ASN A 151 -4.78 -15.38 18.48
CA ASN A 151 -5.92 -15.50 17.55
C ASN A 151 -6.23 -14.15 16.92
N VAL A 152 -6.40 -14.14 15.60
CA VAL A 152 -6.78 -12.96 14.82
C VAL A 152 -8.12 -13.19 14.12
N GLU A 153 -8.99 -12.18 14.08
CA GLU A 153 -10.33 -12.33 13.49
C GLU A 153 -10.29 -12.27 11.96
N CYS A 154 -10.85 -13.28 11.29
CA CYS A 154 -10.89 -13.38 9.82
C CYS A 154 -11.67 -12.24 9.17
N LYS A 155 -12.59 -11.58 9.90
CA LYS A 155 -13.39 -10.45 9.38
C LYS A 155 -12.54 -9.24 8.94
N ARG A 156 -11.29 -9.18 9.43
CA ARG A 156 -10.26 -8.17 9.11
C ARG A 156 -9.28 -8.63 8.03
N ALA A 157 -9.51 -9.80 7.43
CA ALA A 157 -8.70 -10.26 6.32
C ALA A 157 -8.95 -9.41 5.07
N LEU A 158 -7.87 -9.14 4.34
CA LEU A 158 -7.84 -8.48 3.05
C LEU A 158 -7.18 -9.44 2.06
N SER A 159 -7.90 -9.79 1.01
CA SER A 159 -7.39 -10.61 -0.08
C SER A 159 -7.22 -9.76 -1.33
N LEU A 160 -5.97 -9.61 -1.75
CA LEU A 160 -5.54 -8.75 -2.84
C LEU A 160 -5.40 -9.60 -4.10
N HIS A 161 -6.26 -9.37 -5.09
CA HIS A 161 -6.24 -10.09 -6.36
C HIS A 161 -5.41 -9.32 -7.37
N CYS A 162 -4.36 -9.95 -7.87
CA CYS A 162 -3.36 -9.32 -8.72
C CYS A 162 -3.38 -9.88 -10.15
N ARG A 163 -2.99 -9.05 -11.10
CA ARG A 163 -2.82 -9.39 -12.52
C ARG A 163 -1.36 -9.18 -12.90
N ALA A 164 -0.66 -10.28 -13.22
CA ALA A 164 0.60 -10.39 -14.00
C ALA A 164 1.78 -11.05 -13.25
N PRO A 165 2.63 -11.82 -13.96
CA PRO A 165 2.41 -12.40 -15.30
C PRO A 165 1.34 -13.51 -15.28
N GLN A 166 0.96 -14.00 -14.10
CA GLN A 166 -0.16 -14.91 -13.86
C GLN A 166 -1.12 -14.28 -12.85
N LYS A 167 -2.36 -14.77 -12.78
CA LYS A 167 -3.30 -14.35 -11.73
C LYS A 167 -2.86 -15.00 -10.42
N PHE A 168 -2.68 -14.19 -9.40
CA PHE A 168 -2.41 -14.65 -8.04
C PHE A 168 -3.19 -13.77 -7.06
N TYR A 169 -3.32 -14.25 -5.83
CA TYR A 169 -3.83 -13.45 -4.74
C TYR A 169 -2.86 -13.50 -3.57
N VAL A 170 -2.93 -12.48 -2.73
CA VAL A 170 -2.25 -12.46 -1.44
C VAL A 170 -3.26 -12.09 -0.37
N THR A 171 -3.30 -12.89 0.70
CA THR A 171 -4.19 -12.67 1.83
C THR A 171 -3.37 -12.27 3.05
N PHE A 172 -3.80 -11.22 3.76
CA PHE A 172 -3.28 -10.92 5.09
C PHE A 172 -4.38 -10.41 6.02
N ILE A 173 -4.20 -10.60 7.33
CA ILE A 173 -5.15 -10.16 8.36
C ILE A 173 -4.52 -9.03 9.16
N VAL A 174 -5.17 -7.88 9.21
CA VAL A 174 -4.76 -6.78 10.10
C VAL A 174 -5.29 -7.00 11.51
N LEU A 175 -4.59 -6.46 12.51
CA LEU A 175 -4.88 -6.77 13.91
C LEU A 175 -6.04 -5.95 14.51
N ASN A 176 -6.41 -4.82 13.91
CA ASN A 176 -7.50 -3.97 14.39
C ASN A 176 -8.28 -3.31 13.23
N ASP A 177 -9.47 -2.79 13.56
CA ASP A 177 -10.39 -2.24 12.56
C ASP A 177 -9.91 -0.89 11.98
N HIS A 178 -9.14 -0.11 12.74
CA HIS A 178 -8.56 1.14 12.25
C HIS A 178 -7.59 0.89 11.09
N GLU A 179 -6.65 -0.03 11.29
CA GLU A 179 -5.71 -0.48 10.28
C GLU A 179 -6.42 -1.10 9.07
N TYR A 180 -7.48 -1.88 9.30
CA TYR A 180 -8.31 -2.45 8.23
C TYR A 180 -8.86 -1.36 7.32
N HIS A 181 -9.40 -0.28 7.90
CA HIS A 181 -9.94 0.83 7.13
C HIS A 181 -8.85 1.62 6.41
N ASN A 182 -7.65 1.76 6.98
CA ASN A 182 -6.52 2.41 6.31
C ASN A 182 -6.10 1.60 5.08
N TRP A 183 -5.84 0.31 5.25
CA TRP A 183 -5.54 -0.61 4.14
C TRP A 183 -6.63 -0.59 3.07
N ARG A 184 -7.90 -0.72 3.47
CA ARG A 184 -9.01 -0.75 2.51
C ARG A 184 -9.07 0.53 1.66
N ARG A 185 -8.96 1.71 2.26
CA ARG A 185 -8.97 3.00 1.54
C ARG A 185 -7.86 3.09 0.51
N VAL A 186 -6.65 2.67 0.89
CA VAL A 186 -5.47 2.74 0.04
C VAL A 186 -5.59 1.74 -1.12
N LEU A 187 -5.92 0.49 -0.81
CA LEU A 187 -6.04 -0.56 -1.82
C LEU A 187 -7.16 -0.26 -2.82
N ASP A 188 -8.32 0.21 -2.37
CA ASP A 188 -9.42 0.63 -3.26
C ASP A 188 -9.01 1.79 -4.17
N TYR A 189 -8.26 2.76 -3.63
CA TYR A 189 -7.74 3.86 -4.44
C TYR A 189 -6.81 3.37 -5.56
N PHE A 190 -5.92 2.42 -5.26
CA PHE A 190 -5.02 1.83 -6.26
C PHE A 190 -5.76 1.00 -7.30
N VAL A 191 -6.80 0.25 -6.91
CA VAL A 191 -7.69 -0.43 -7.87
C VAL A 191 -8.32 0.55 -8.86
N LEU A 192 -8.83 1.69 -8.37
CA LEU A 192 -9.38 2.75 -9.21
C LEU A 192 -8.31 3.37 -10.13
N LEU A 193 -7.11 3.60 -9.61
CA LEU A 193 -6.00 4.17 -10.36
C LEU A 193 -5.56 3.25 -11.51
N ASN A 194 -5.39 1.95 -11.23
CA ASN A 194 -5.01 0.95 -12.22
C ASN A 194 -6.10 0.77 -13.29
N THR A 195 -7.38 0.82 -12.88
CA THR A 195 -8.50 0.78 -13.82
C THR A 195 -8.49 1.99 -14.76
N ALA A 196 -8.24 3.20 -14.23
CA ALA A 196 -8.12 4.41 -15.02
C ALA A 196 -6.94 4.34 -16.01
N ALA A 197 -5.80 3.80 -15.58
CA ALA A 197 -4.62 3.59 -16.42
C ALA A 197 -4.91 2.62 -17.58
N ALA A 198 -5.49 1.45 -17.29
CA ALA A 198 -5.85 0.46 -18.30
C ALA A 198 -6.80 1.05 -19.37
N ASN A 199 -7.83 1.79 -18.93
CA ASN A 199 -8.78 2.44 -19.83
C ASN A 199 -8.14 3.53 -20.71
N HIS A 200 -7.13 4.22 -20.21
CA HIS A 200 -6.39 5.23 -20.98
C HIS A 200 -5.49 4.59 -22.04
N SER A 201 -4.80 3.50 -21.71
CA SER A 201 -3.94 2.76 -22.64
C SER A 201 -4.71 2.20 -23.83
N VAL A 202 -5.91 1.65 -23.60
CA VAL A 202 -6.80 1.14 -24.67
C VAL A 202 -7.20 2.25 -25.65
N LYS A 203 -7.38 3.49 -25.19
CA LYS A 203 -7.77 4.62 -26.04
C LYS A 203 -6.64 5.17 -26.91
N ARG A 204 -5.37 4.91 -26.56
CA ARG A 204 -4.22 5.33 -27.39
C ARG A 204 -3.89 4.35 -28.52
N GLN A 205 -4.48 3.15 -28.50
CA GLN A 205 -4.28 2.11 -29.52
C GLN A 205 -5.38 2.09 -30.59
N LYS A 206 -6.39 2.97 -30.48
CA LYS A 206 -7.41 3.20 -31.50
C LYS A 206 -7.16 4.54 -32.17
#